data_AF-R7ZV65-F1
#
_entry.id   AF-R7ZV65-F1
#
_cell.length_a   1.000
_cell.length_b   1.000
_cell.length_c   1.000
_cell.angle_alpha   90.00
_cell.angle_beta   90.00
_cell.angle_gamma   90.00
#
_symmetry.space_group_name_H-M   'P 1'
#
loop_
_entity.id
_entity.type
_entity.pdbx_description
1 polymer ?
#
loop_
_entity_poly.entity_id
_entity_poly.type
_entity_poly.pdbx_seq_one_letter_code
_entity_poly.pdbx_strand_id
1 'polypeptide(L)'
;MEEYLVFGTLVVALVLFIWGRPRYDIVALLALVFLTLCGVIPKEDAFLGFGHTAVITVAAVLVVSKAVENSGLVNIIVQLMDKVGASVPLQVGILCTVVAIASGFMNNIGALAILMPVAIQLARKNNYSPSSILMPIAFASLLGGMNTLIGTPPNIIISAFRADALDAPYRMFDFSPVGASVTVVGLLFISLIGWRLLPKRQSASDEESLFEINNYITEVMVVPGCTLIGERVRHIEIRDENEISVLGLVRDGQRIHAPNTWLKLREGDILLLESDTEVLTKFLEDTKAELVGDEKVFLKAEGSNEIQVAEGIIRENSPLIGETAASLHMRSRYGVNLLALARSNRTLRQRIDHVRFQSGDVLLLQGLASEMSGIFQNIGCYPLAKRGLEIGKPRRTIFALAVFVITIAAIVSELIPVEIAFILAAFLLITGKILPIRDLYLAIDWPIIVLLGAMIPVGIAFETSGAAASITSQLMKLGTDFPVWGLLTILLFVTMLLSAVINNAATVLLMAPIGLKIALAIDASPDPFLMAIAIGGSAAFLTPIGHQSNTLVMSPGGYRFGDYWKLGLPLTILIIAVAIPMILLIWPPFGS
;
A
#
# COMPACT_ATOMS: atom_id res chain seq x y z
N MET A 1 36.74 -1.37 -24.58
CA MET A 1 35.97 -2.64 -24.53
C MET A 1 35.04 -2.63 -23.32
N GLU A 2 35.55 -2.28 -22.15
CA GLU A 2 34.77 -2.11 -20.91
C GLU A 2 33.60 -1.13 -21.07
N GLU A 3 33.82 0.02 -21.70
CA GLU A 3 32.76 0.98 -22.06
C GLU A 3 31.54 0.32 -22.74
N TYR A 4 31.76 -0.46 -23.80
CA TYR A 4 30.67 -1.08 -24.56
C TYR A 4 29.96 -2.17 -23.75
N LEU A 5 30.69 -2.86 -22.87
CA LEU A 5 30.11 -3.84 -21.95
C LEU A 5 29.20 -3.15 -20.95
N VAL A 6 29.66 -2.08 -20.28
CA VAL A 6 28.82 -1.35 -19.33
C VAL A 6 27.61 -0.73 -20.01
N PHE A 7 27.82 -0.06 -21.16
CA PHE A 7 26.71 0.53 -21.92
C PHE A 7 25.70 -0.52 -22.38
N GLY A 8 26.17 -1.65 -22.92
CA GLY A 8 25.32 -2.77 -23.32
C GLY A 8 24.53 -3.34 -22.14
N THR A 9 25.17 -3.55 -20.98
CA THR A 9 24.50 -4.03 -19.77
C THR A 9 23.45 -3.05 -19.28
N LEU A 10 23.73 -1.74 -19.27
CA LEU A 10 22.77 -0.72 -18.87
C LEU A 10 21.57 -0.66 -19.82
N VAL A 11 21.79 -0.76 -21.14
CA VAL A 11 20.71 -0.81 -22.14
C VAL A 11 19.86 -2.08 -21.95
N VAL A 12 20.47 -3.24 -21.68
CA VAL A 12 19.73 -4.47 -21.40
C VAL A 12 18.94 -4.35 -20.10
N ALA A 13 19.55 -3.83 -19.03
CA ALA A 13 18.87 -3.60 -17.76
C ALA A 13 17.70 -2.63 -17.92
N LEU A 14 17.88 -1.55 -18.68
CA LEU A 14 16.84 -0.59 -19.08
C LEU A 14 15.66 -1.28 -19.77
N VAL A 15 15.94 -2.11 -20.78
CA VAL A 15 14.89 -2.85 -21.50
C VAL A 15 14.16 -3.82 -20.56
N LEU A 16 14.88 -4.51 -19.67
CA LEU A 16 14.28 -5.42 -18.69
C LEU A 16 13.44 -4.70 -17.64
N PHE A 17 13.85 -3.51 -17.19
CA PHE A 17 13.05 -2.65 -16.30
C PHE A 17 11.77 -2.20 -16.98
N ILE A 18 11.84 -1.76 -18.25
CA ILE A 18 10.66 -1.37 -19.03
C ILE A 18 9.73 -2.57 -19.29
N TRP A 19 10.29 -3.76 -19.53
CA TRP A 19 9.48 -4.97 -19.73
C TRP A 19 8.71 -5.37 -18.46
N GLY A 20 9.27 -5.11 -17.27
CA GLY A 20 8.56 -5.27 -15.99
C GLY A 20 8.16 -6.70 -15.63
N ARG A 21 8.60 -7.72 -16.37
CA ARG A 21 8.41 -9.14 -16.05
C ARG A 21 9.37 -9.66 -14.98
N PRO A 22 10.71 -9.50 -15.14
CA PRO A 22 11.63 -9.82 -14.06
C PRO A 22 11.50 -8.79 -12.94
N ARG A 23 11.67 -9.23 -11.70
CA ARG A 23 11.72 -8.29 -10.57
C ARG A 23 12.96 -7.40 -10.71
N TYR A 24 12.81 -6.11 -10.43
CA TYR A 24 13.84 -5.10 -10.68
C TYR A 24 15.12 -5.31 -9.83
N ASP A 25 14.98 -5.82 -8.61
CA ASP A 25 16.08 -6.21 -7.74
C ASP A 25 16.96 -7.31 -8.36
N ILE A 26 16.33 -8.28 -9.04
CA ILE A 26 17.03 -9.35 -9.74
C ILE A 26 17.76 -8.81 -10.98
N VAL A 27 17.13 -7.92 -11.75
CA VAL A 27 17.78 -7.30 -12.92
C VAL A 27 19.04 -6.54 -12.51
N ALA A 28 18.96 -5.80 -11.40
CA ALA A 28 20.09 -5.06 -10.86
C ALA A 28 21.24 -5.98 -10.41
N LEU A 29 20.93 -7.05 -9.68
CA LEU A 29 21.93 -8.05 -9.28
C LEU A 29 22.57 -8.75 -10.48
N LEU A 30 21.80 -9.08 -11.51
CA LEU A 30 22.32 -9.70 -12.73
C LEU A 30 23.28 -8.76 -13.46
N ALA A 31 22.96 -7.47 -13.54
CA ALA A 31 23.84 -6.46 -14.12
C ALA A 31 25.17 -6.36 -13.34
N LEU A 32 25.11 -6.29 -12.02
CA LEU A 32 26.29 -6.28 -11.15
C LEU A 32 27.16 -7.52 -11.36
N VAL A 33 26.56 -8.71 -11.28
CA VAL A 33 27.26 -9.99 -11.42
C VAL A 33 27.89 -10.09 -12.81
N PHE A 34 27.17 -9.72 -13.86
CA PHE A 34 27.70 -9.73 -15.22
C PHE A 34 28.92 -8.83 -15.38
N LEU A 35 28.86 -7.57 -14.93
CA LEU A 35 29.99 -6.64 -15.03
C LEU A 35 31.18 -7.07 -14.16
N THR A 36 30.93 -7.70 -13.02
CA THR A 36 31.98 -8.28 -12.17
C THR A 36 32.64 -9.49 -12.85
N LEU A 37 31.86 -10.37 -13.49
CA LEU A 37 32.38 -11.53 -14.23
C LEU A 37 33.20 -11.10 -15.46
N CYS A 38 32.79 -10.03 -16.13
CA CYS A 38 33.55 -9.42 -17.22
C CYS A 38 34.83 -8.70 -16.76
N GLY A 39 35.05 -8.56 -15.45
CA GLY A 39 36.21 -7.90 -14.88
C GLY A 39 36.16 -6.37 -14.91
N VAL A 40 35.02 -5.78 -15.28
CA VAL A 40 34.85 -4.31 -15.28
C VAL A 40 34.74 -3.79 -13.85
N ILE A 41 34.05 -4.53 -12.99
CA ILE A 41 33.97 -4.25 -11.56
C ILE A 41 34.96 -5.17 -10.85
N PRO A 42 35.95 -4.65 -10.11
CA PRO A 42 36.82 -5.45 -9.28
C PRO A 42 35.99 -6.31 -8.30
N LYS A 43 36.39 -7.57 -8.12
CA LYS A 43 35.63 -8.52 -7.28
C LYS A 43 35.48 -8.04 -5.83
N GLU A 44 36.44 -7.26 -5.35
CA GLU A 44 36.47 -6.67 -4.01
C GLU A 44 35.45 -5.53 -3.88
N ASP A 45 35.15 -4.84 -4.99
CA ASP A 45 34.24 -3.69 -5.02
C ASP A 45 32.79 -4.07 -5.31
N ALA A 46 32.56 -5.27 -5.85
CA ALA A 46 31.24 -5.72 -6.32
C ALA A 46 30.13 -5.57 -5.28
N PHE A 47 30.43 -5.77 -4.00
CA PHE A 47 29.44 -5.70 -2.92
C PHE A 47 29.58 -4.49 -2.00
N LEU A 48 30.51 -3.56 -2.28
CA LEU A 48 30.69 -2.35 -1.46
C LEU A 48 29.44 -1.47 -1.44
N GLY A 49 28.63 -1.51 -2.49
CA GLY A 49 27.36 -0.78 -2.55
C GLY A 49 26.38 -1.14 -1.43
N PHE A 50 26.41 -2.35 -0.89
CA PHE A 50 25.55 -2.75 0.24
C PHE A 50 25.95 -2.08 1.57
N GLY A 51 27.19 -1.61 1.68
CA GLY A 51 27.69 -0.82 2.81
C GLY A 51 27.49 0.70 2.63
N HIS A 52 26.93 1.13 1.50
CA HIS A 52 26.78 2.54 1.21
C HIS A 52 25.78 3.24 2.16
N THR A 53 26.10 4.46 2.57
CA THR A 53 25.32 5.26 3.53
C THR A 53 23.86 5.42 3.09
N ALA A 54 23.60 5.56 1.80
CA ALA A 54 22.24 5.61 1.24
C ALA A 54 21.44 4.32 1.49
N VAL A 55 22.05 3.14 1.31
CA VAL A 55 21.38 1.84 1.54
C VAL A 55 21.01 1.69 3.01
N ILE A 56 21.94 2.03 3.89
CA ILE A 56 21.76 2.00 5.34
C ILE A 56 20.64 2.97 5.76
N THR A 57 20.65 4.19 5.20
CA THR A 57 19.63 5.21 5.47
C THR A 57 18.24 4.72 5.07
N VAL A 58 18.07 4.15 3.87
CA VAL A 58 16.77 3.61 3.41
C VAL A 58 16.27 2.54 4.37
N ALA A 59 17.12 1.58 4.74
CA ALA A 59 16.73 0.50 5.65
C ALA A 59 16.28 1.06 7.02
N ALA A 60 17.05 1.98 7.60
CA ALA A 60 16.74 2.56 8.91
C ALA A 60 15.46 3.42 8.87
N VAL A 61 15.28 4.23 7.82
CA VAL A 61 14.06 5.05 7.62
C VAL A 61 12.81 4.17 7.51
N LEU A 62 12.88 3.04 6.80
CA LEU A 62 11.74 2.12 6.68
C LEU A 62 11.36 1.50 8.03
N VAL A 63 12.36 1.14 8.85
CA VAL A 63 12.13 0.64 10.22
C VAL A 63 11.48 1.70 11.10
N VAL A 64 12.01 2.93 11.09
CA VAL A 64 11.46 4.06 11.85
C VAL A 64 10.05 4.39 11.38
N SER A 65 9.81 4.41 10.06
CA SER A 65 8.47 4.60 9.47
C SER A 65 7.50 3.57 10.03
N LYS A 66 7.86 2.27 10.01
CA LYS A 66 6.99 1.21 10.54
C LYS A 66 6.71 1.35 12.03
N ALA A 67 7.69 1.78 12.81
CA ALA A 67 7.50 2.05 14.24
C ALA A 67 6.55 3.23 14.48
N VAL A 68 6.67 4.31 13.69
CA VAL A 68 5.75 5.46 13.76
C VAL A 68 4.33 5.04 13.34
N GLU A 69 4.18 4.19 12.33
CA GLU A 69 2.86 3.63 11.95
C GLU A 69 2.21 2.89 13.13
N ASN A 70 2.99 2.04 13.82
CA ASN A 70 2.53 1.23 14.94
C ASN A 70 2.30 2.03 16.24
N SER A 71 2.73 3.30 16.28
CA SER A 71 2.66 4.14 17.49
C SER A 71 1.25 4.63 17.85
N GLY A 72 0.29 4.50 16.94
CA GLY A 72 -1.10 4.95 17.15
C GLY A 72 -1.38 6.40 16.75
N LEU A 73 -0.52 7.01 15.94
CA LEU A 73 -0.69 8.37 15.38
C LEU A 73 -2.04 8.54 14.66
N VAL A 74 -2.56 7.43 14.12
CA VAL A 74 -3.88 7.30 13.49
C VAL A 74 -5.00 7.92 14.33
N ASN A 75 -4.98 7.67 15.65
CA ASN A 75 -6.06 8.10 16.55
C ASN A 75 -6.15 9.62 16.70
N ILE A 76 -5.01 10.30 16.68
CA ILE A 76 -4.95 11.78 16.74
C ILE A 76 -5.61 12.35 15.48
N ILE A 77 -5.34 11.74 14.31
CA ILE A 77 -5.87 12.17 13.03
C ILE A 77 -7.38 11.94 12.94
N VAL A 78 -7.89 10.80 13.42
CA VAL A 78 -9.35 10.54 13.49
C VAL A 78 -10.07 11.54 14.39
N GLN A 79 -9.52 11.85 15.56
CA GLN A 79 -10.11 12.83 16.48
C GLN A 79 -10.11 14.27 15.92
N LEU A 80 -9.09 14.63 15.15
CA LEU A 80 -9.05 15.89 14.41
C LEU A 80 -10.17 15.95 13.36
N MET A 81 -10.47 14.81 12.71
CA MET A 81 -11.50 14.70 11.67
C MET A 81 -12.93 14.76 12.20
N ASP A 82 -13.19 14.32 13.44
CA ASP A 82 -14.53 14.39 14.05
C ASP A 82 -15.04 15.83 14.24
N LYS A 83 -14.14 16.82 14.22
CA LYS A 83 -14.47 18.26 14.31
C LYS A 83 -14.68 18.92 12.94
N VAL A 84 -14.44 18.19 11.84
CA VAL A 84 -14.56 18.71 10.48
C VAL A 84 -16.02 18.55 10.02
N GLY A 85 -16.62 19.65 9.54
CA GLY A 85 -17.99 19.67 9.04
C GLY A 85 -18.24 18.75 7.82
N ALA A 86 -19.48 18.72 7.34
CA ALA A 86 -19.94 17.78 6.31
C ALA A 86 -19.50 18.12 4.86
N SER A 87 -18.73 19.19 4.62
CA SER A 87 -18.35 19.58 3.26
C SER A 87 -17.25 18.68 2.68
N VAL A 88 -17.59 17.92 1.64
CA VAL A 88 -16.67 17.05 0.87
C VAL A 88 -15.32 17.69 0.52
N PRO A 89 -15.24 18.90 -0.10
CA PRO A 89 -13.95 19.47 -0.47
C PRO A 89 -13.07 19.80 0.75
N LEU A 90 -13.66 20.17 1.89
CA LEU A 90 -12.92 20.42 3.12
C LEU A 90 -12.40 19.10 3.72
N GLN A 91 -13.22 18.05 3.72
CA GLN A 91 -12.81 16.73 4.20
C GLN A 91 -11.69 16.14 3.36
N VAL A 92 -11.83 16.19 2.02
CA VAL A 92 -10.78 15.78 1.07
C VAL A 92 -9.53 16.63 1.29
N GLY A 93 -9.66 17.95 1.39
CA GLY A 93 -8.53 18.85 1.61
C GLY A 93 -7.77 18.56 2.89
N ILE A 94 -8.47 18.38 4.02
CA ILE A 94 -7.85 18.08 5.31
C ILE A 94 -7.21 16.70 5.29
N LEU A 95 -7.91 15.67 4.81
CA LEU A 95 -7.33 14.32 4.68
C LEU A 95 -6.09 14.34 3.81
N CYS A 96 -6.16 14.92 2.61
CA CYS A 96 -5.02 14.99 1.71
C CYS A 96 -3.85 15.75 2.33
N THR A 97 -4.11 16.84 3.07
CA THR A 97 -3.06 17.59 3.77
C THR A 97 -2.40 16.75 4.85
N VAL A 98 -3.18 16.04 5.66
CA VAL A 98 -2.63 15.17 6.71
C VAL A 98 -1.84 14.01 6.10
N VAL A 99 -2.34 13.39 5.03
CA VAL A 99 -1.62 12.34 4.30
C VAL A 99 -0.31 12.89 3.73
N ALA A 100 -0.32 14.06 3.09
CA ALA A 100 0.86 14.64 2.48
C ALA A 100 1.94 14.96 3.51
N ILE A 101 1.56 15.52 4.68
CA ILE A 101 2.49 15.76 5.78
C ILE A 101 3.05 14.44 6.31
N ALA A 102 2.20 13.45 6.58
CA ALA A 102 2.64 12.14 7.07
C ALA A 102 3.61 11.46 6.08
N SER A 103 3.28 11.50 4.79
CA SER A 103 4.08 10.92 3.70
C SER A 103 5.40 11.66 3.45
N GLY A 104 5.51 12.93 3.86
CA GLY A 104 6.78 13.64 3.85
C GLY A 104 7.78 13.10 4.88
N PHE A 105 7.35 12.28 5.83
CA PHE A 105 8.17 11.80 6.94
C PHE A 105 8.16 10.27 7.09
N MET A 106 7.34 9.60 6.28
CA MET A 106 7.09 8.16 6.31
C MET A 106 6.92 7.67 4.88
N ASN A 107 6.99 6.36 4.65
CA ASN A 107 6.71 5.83 3.32
C ASN A 107 5.27 6.13 2.84
N ASN A 108 5.15 6.35 1.52
CA ASN A 108 3.87 6.65 0.85
C ASN A 108 2.77 5.61 1.09
N ILE A 109 3.16 4.35 1.31
CA ILE A 109 2.26 3.22 1.53
C ILE A 109 1.73 3.21 2.96
N GLY A 110 2.61 3.42 3.94
CA GLY A 110 2.24 3.45 5.35
C GLY A 110 1.31 4.62 5.68
N ALA A 111 1.65 5.81 5.19
CA ALA A 111 0.80 7.00 5.35
C ALA A 111 -0.62 6.77 4.78
N LEU A 112 -0.71 6.19 3.59
CA LEU A 112 -2.00 5.85 2.98
C LEU A 112 -2.73 4.73 3.73
N ALA A 113 -2.06 3.65 4.11
CA ALA A 113 -2.66 2.50 4.78
C ALA A 113 -3.28 2.89 6.13
N ILE A 114 -2.68 3.86 6.82
CA ILE A 114 -3.21 4.45 8.04
C ILE A 114 -4.50 5.24 7.79
N LEU A 115 -4.55 6.00 6.70
CA LEU A 115 -5.61 6.97 6.44
C LEU A 115 -6.75 6.43 5.59
N MET A 116 -6.54 5.31 4.90
CA MET A 116 -7.56 4.65 4.09
C MET A 116 -8.77 4.20 4.94
N PRO A 117 -8.63 3.51 6.09
CA PRO A 117 -9.79 3.14 6.91
C PRO A 117 -10.56 4.37 7.41
N VAL A 118 -9.83 5.45 7.75
CA VAL A 118 -10.41 6.73 8.19
C VAL A 118 -11.21 7.37 7.06
N ALA A 119 -10.65 7.40 5.85
CA ALA A 119 -11.32 7.94 4.67
C ALA A 119 -12.58 7.14 4.31
N ILE A 120 -12.54 5.80 4.40
CA ILE A 120 -13.71 4.94 4.17
C ILE A 120 -14.78 5.22 5.23
N GLN A 121 -14.41 5.28 6.51
CA GLN A 121 -15.35 5.56 7.59
C GLN A 121 -15.98 6.96 7.46
N LEU A 122 -15.19 7.96 7.07
CA LEU A 122 -15.68 9.32 6.86
C LEU A 122 -16.62 9.41 5.64
N ALA A 123 -16.30 8.69 4.57
CA ALA A 123 -17.15 8.58 3.38
C ALA A 123 -18.51 7.97 3.75
N ARG A 124 -18.50 6.86 4.50
CA ARG A 124 -19.72 6.19 5.02
C ARG A 124 -20.52 7.09 5.95
N LYS A 125 -19.88 7.73 6.94
CA LYS A 125 -20.54 8.64 7.90
C LYS A 125 -21.27 9.80 7.23
N ASN A 126 -20.78 10.26 6.07
CA ASN A 126 -21.34 11.40 5.34
C ASN A 126 -22.10 11.01 4.06
N ASN A 127 -22.38 9.72 3.83
CA ASN A 127 -23.11 9.21 2.66
C ASN A 127 -22.51 9.60 1.30
N TYR A 128 -21.18 9.66 1.20
CA TYR A 128 -20.47 9.83 -0.07
C TYR A 128 -19.68 8.57 -0.40
N SER A 129 -19.48 8.31 -1.70
CA SER A 129 -18.76 7.10 -2.09
C SER A 129 -17.26 7.19 -1.75
N PRO A 130 -16.63 6.11 -1.25
CA PRO A 130 -15.17 6.06 -1.00
C PRO A 130 -14.32 6.41 -2.23
N SER A 131 -14.86 6.16 -3.44
CA SER A 131 -14.26 6.54 -4.72
C SER A 131 -14.02 8.05 -4.90
N SER A 132 -14.64 8.90 -4.07
CA SER A 132 -14.43 10.35 -4.10
C SER A 132 -13.24 10.83 -3.26
N ILE A 133 -12.73 10.00 -2.35
CA ILE A 133 -11.69 10.38 -1.37
C ILE A 133 -10.41 9.55 -1.53
N LEU A 134 -10.54 8.27 -1.91
CA LEU A 134 -9.43 7.31 -1.90
C LEU A 134 -8.30 7.64 -2.91
N MET A 135 -8.61 7.95 -4.17
CA MET A 135 -7.59 8.38 -5.14
C MET A 135 -6.96 9.74 -4.76
N PRO A 136 -7.72 10.76 -4.30
CA PRO A 136 -7.16 11.99 -3.75
C PRO A 136 -6.12 11.77 -2.66
N ILE A 137 -6.41 10.92 -1.65
CA ILE A 137 -5.44 10.66 -0.58
C ILE A 137 -4.21 9.88 -1.07
N ALA A 138 -4.37 8.97 -2.04
CA ALA A 138 -3.23 8.27 -2.66
C ALA A 138 -2.33 9.25 -3.44
N PHE A 139 -2.92 10.19 -4.16
CA PHE A 139 -2.15 11.21 -4.87
C PHE A 139 -1.50 12.20 -3.90
N ALA A 140 -2.18 12.53 -2.82
CA ALA A 140 -1.64 13.36 -1.75
C ALA A 140 -0.44 12.70 -1.04
N SER A 141 -0.44 11.37 -0.87
CA SER A 141 0.73 10.68 -0.31
C SER A 141 1.94 10.79 -1.25
N LEU A 142 1.73 10.59 -2.56
CA LEU A 142 2.80 10.78 -3.55
C LEU A 142 3.36 12.20 -3.55
N LEU A 143 2.50 13.23 -3.54
CA LEU A 143 2.90 14.64 -3.44
C LEU A 143 3.69 14.89 -2.14
N GLY A 144 3.18 14.38 -1.03
CA GLY A 144 3.82 14.47 0.28
C GLY A 144 5.25 13.92 0.31
N GLY A 145 5.45 12.74 -0.29
CA GLY A 145 6.75 12.06 -0.35
C GLY A 145 7.84 12.82 -1.10
N MET A 146 7.49 13.80 -1.94
CA MET A 146 8.46 14.63 -2.68
C MET A 146 9.13 15.70 -1.82
N ASN A 147 8.63 15.96 -0.61
CA ASN A 147 9.01 17.14 0.17
C ASN A 147 10.33 16.99 0.93
N THR A 148 10.73 15.77 1.28
CA THR A 148 11.91 15.54 2.11
C THR A 148 12.77 14.42 1.52
N LEU A 149 14.04 14.38 1.93
CA LEU A 149 14.96 13.30 1.56
C LEU A 149 14.40 11.91 1.90
N ILE A 150 13.70 11.76 3.02
CA ILE A 150 13.24 10.45 3.52
C ILE A 150 11.84 10.05 3.06
N GLY A 151 11.09 10.97 2.44
CA GLY A 151 9.69 10.74 2.09
C GLY A 151 9.53 9.63 1.05
N THR A 152 10.52 9.45 0.16
CA THR A 152 10.43 8.44 -0.89
C THR A 152 11.81 7.95 -1.35
N PRO A 153 11.95 6.66 -1.75
CA PRO A 153 13.21 6.12 -2.23
C PRO A 153 13.87 6.94 -3.37
N PRO A 154 13.15 7.41 -4.42
CA PRO A 154 13.69 8.34 -5.42
C PRO A 154 14.59 9.46 -4.88
N ASN A 155 14.19 10.13 -3.79
CA ASN A 155 14.95 11.25 -3.23
C ASN A 155 16.27 10.79 -2.61
N ILE A 156 16.27 9.64 -1.92
CA ILE A 156 17.48 9.06 -1.34
C ILE A 156 18.45 8.62 -2.44
N ILE A 157 17.92 8.04 -3.52
CA ILE A 157 18.72 7.63 -4.69
C ILE A 157 19.38 8.83 -5.34
N ILE A 158 18.62 9.88 -5.63
CA ILE A 158 19.15 11.10 -6.23
C ILE A 158 20.18 11.77 -5.33
N SER A 159 19.95 11.78 -4.02
CA SER A 159 20.92 12.30 -3.06
C SER A 159 22.23 11.49 -3.04
N ALA A 160 22.18 10.18 -3.28
CA ALA A 160 23.37 9.35 -3.40
C ALA A 160 24.15 9.71 -4.67
N PHE A 161 23.48 9.81 -5.83
CA PHE A 161 24.11 10.24 -7.08
C PHE A 161 24.72 11.64 -6.99
N ARG A 162 24.08 12.55 -6.24
CA ARG A 162 24.65 13.87 -5.96
C ARG A 162 25.91 13.78 -5.11
N ALA A 163 25.91 12.93 -4.08
CA ALA A 163 27.08 12.72 -3.23
C ALA A 163 28.26 12.18 -4.04
N ASP A 164 28.02 11.23 -4.94
CA ASP A 164 29.07 10.69 -5.81
C ASP A 164 29.59 11.73 -6.81
N ALA A 165 28.72 12.57 -7.36
CA ALA A 165 29.09 13.54 -8.40
C ALA A 165 29.66 14.87 -7.86
N LEU A 166 29.25 15.30 -6.67
CA LEU A 166 29.56 16.62 -6.10
C LEU A 166 30.19 16.56 -4.69
N ASP A 167 30.55 15.36 -4.21
CA ASP A 167 31.07 15.10 -2.85
C ASP A 167 30.14 15.59 -1.72
N ALA A 168 28.86 15.84 -2.03
CA ALA A 168 27.89 16.35 -1.07
C ALA A 168 26.48 15.80 -1.36
N PRO A 169 25.83 15.08 -0.42
CA PRO A 169 24.44 14.67 -0.57
C PRO A 169 23.48 15.87 -0.46
N TYR A 170 22.23 15.69 -0.89
CA TYR A 170 21.17 16.63 -0.54
C TYR A 170 20.89 16.58 0.97
N ARG A 171 20.64 17.75 1.55
CA ARG A 171 20.20 17.89 2.93
C ARG A 171 18.72 17.51 3.02
N MET A 172 18.24 17.28 4.24
CA MET A 172 16.90 16.75 4.47
C MET A 172 15.78 17.56 3.81
N PHE A 173 15.90 18.88 3.76
CA PHE A 173 14.87 19.80 3.25
C PHE A 173 15.25 20.50 1.94
N ASP A 174 16.32 20.07 1.25
CA ASP A 174 16.70 20.65 -0.05
C ASP A 174 15.63 20.39 -1.14
N PHE A 175 14.87 19.31 -0.98
CA PHE A 175 13.71 18.99 -1.83
C PHE A 175 12.49 19.86 -1.52
N SER A 176 12.38 20.43 -0.31
CA SER A 176 11.15 21.07 0.17
C SER A 176 10.73 22.30 -0.65
N PRO A 177 11.61 23.20 -1.09
CA PRO A 177 11.17 24.37 -1.86
C PRO A 177 10.43 24.00 -3.17
N VAL A 178 10.91 22.98 -3.89
CA VAL A 178 10.26 22.47 -5.12
C VAL A 178 9.10 21.53 -4.78
N GLY A 179 9.32 20.56 -3.87
CA GLY A 179 8.32 19.59 -3.47
C GLY A 179 7.09 20.25 -2.83
N ALA A 180 7.29 21.22 -1.94
CA ALA A 180 6.19 21.84 -1.18
C ALA A 180 5.37 22.77 -2.07
N SER A 181 5.98 23.48 -3.01
CA SER A 181 5.26 24.27 -4.00
C SER A 181 4.39 23.39 -4.90
N VAL A 182 4.94 22.28 -5.39
CA VAL A 182 4.19 21.27 -6.15
C VAL A 182 3.08 20.64 -5.30
N THR A 183 3.36 20.32 -4.03
CA THR A 183 2.40 19.74 -3.09
C THR A 183 1.25 20.69 -2.82
N VAL A 184 1.51 21.96 -2.50
CA VAL A 184 0.48 22.97 -2.23
C VAL A 184 -0.42 23.14 -3.44
N VAL A 185 0.15 23.32 -4.63
CA VAL A 185 -0.63 23.51 -5.86
C VAL A 185 -1.42 22.24 -6.22
N GLY A 186 -0.81 21.07 -6.07
CA GLY A 186 -1.46 19.77 -6.28
C GLY A 186 -2.62 19.53 -5.30
N LEU A 187 -2.45 19.84 -4.01
CA LEU A 187 -3.49 19.72 -3.00
C LEU A 187 -4.65 20.70 -3.24
N LEU A 188 -4.35 21.93 -3.64
CA LEU A 188 -5.37 22.91 -4.03
C LEU A 188 -6.16 22.41 -5.24
N PHE A 189 -5.48 21.87 -6.26
CA PHE A 189 -6.15 21.27 -7.42
C PHE A 189 -7.03 20.10 -7.01
N ILE A 190 -6.51 19.14 -6.25
CA ILE A 190 -7.24 17.93 -5.82
C ILE A 190 -8.48 18.30 -5.00
N SER A 191 -8.35 19.22 -4.05
CA SER A 191 -9.43 19.64 -3.14
C SER A 191 -10.50 20.51 -3.79
N LEU A 192 -10.14 21.34 -4.78
CA LEU A 192 -11.09 22.26 -5.43
C LEU A 192 -11.75 21.65 -6.67
N ILE A 193 -10.96 21.00 -7.52
CA ILE A 193 -11.36 20.58 -8.88
C ILE A 193 -11.24 19.06 -9.04
N GLY A 194 -10.10 18.48 -8.65
CA GLY A 194 -9.72 17.11 -8.95
C GLY A 194 -10.71 16.06 -8.45
N TRP A 195 -11.24 16.22 -7.23
CA TRP A 195 -12.24 15.29 -6.68
C TRP A 195 -13.53 15.20 -7.54
N ARG A 196 -13.83 16.22 -8.35
CA ARG A 196 -15.01 16.24 -9.24
C ARG A 196 -14.81 15.43 -10.53
N LEU A 197 -13.56 15.21 -10.93
CA LEU A 197 -13.20 14.43 -12.12
C LEU A 197 -13.30 12.91 -11.89
N LEU A 198 -13.44 12.52 -10.62
CA LEU A 198 -13.49 11.13 -10.21
C LEU A 198 -14.86 10.51 -10.54
N PRO A 199 -14.87 9.24 -10.98
CA PRO A 199 -16.13 8.55 -11.18
C PRO A 199 -16.84 8.38 -9.83
N LYS A 200 -18.08 8.87 -9.73
CA LYS A 200 -18.97 8.56 -8.62
C LYS A 200 -19.47 7.14 -8.80
N ARG A 201 -18.66 6.16 -8.40
CA ARG A 201 -19.07 4.76 -8.37
C ARG A 201 -19.20 4.36 -6.94
N GLN A 202 -20.40 3.94 -6.59
CA GLN A 202 -20.63 3.25 -5.35
C GLN A 202 -19.68 2.05 -5.30
N SER A 203 -18.83 2.01 -4.28
CA SER A 203 -18.07 0.78 -3.99
C SER A 203 -19.09 -0.32 -3.75
N ALA A 204 -18.75 -1.59 -3.96
CA ALA A 204 -19.63 -2.70 -3.56
C ALA A 204 -20.01 -2.69 -2.06
N SER A 205 -19.48 -1.74 -1.28
CA SER A 205 -19.81 -1.47 0.12
C SER A 205 -20.82 -0.32 0.35
N ASP A 206 -21.28 0.37 -0.70
CA ASP A 206 -22.24 1.49 -0.61
C ASP A 206 -23.72 1.04 -0.68
N GLU A 207 -23.99 -0.26 -0.79
CA GLU A 207 -25.28 -0.78 -0.34
C GLU A 207 -25.22 -0.96 1.17
N GLU A 208 -25.71 0.06 1.87
CA GLU A 208 -26.14 0.01 3.29
C GLU A 208 -27.19 -1.10 3.57
N SER A 209 -27.45 -2.01 2.63
CA SER A 209 -28.39 -3.13 2.81
C SER A 209 -28.14 -4.34 1.90
N LEU A 210 -26.93 -4.62 1.38
CA LEU A 210 -26.67 -5.99 0.87
C LEU A 210 -26.62 -7.02 2.00
N PHE A 211 -26.48 -6.55 3.25
CA PHE A 211 -26.63 -7.34 4.46
C PHE A 211 -27.92 -6.99 5.20
N GLU A 212 -29.05 -6.95 4.49
CA GLU A 212 -30.30 -7.46 5.07
C GLU A 212 -30.17 -8.98 5.31
N ILE A 213 -29.21 -9.37 6.15
CA ILE A 213 -29.14 -10.71 6.73
C ILE A 213 -30.40 -10.96 7.59
N ASN A 214 -31.13 -9.91 7.96
CA ASN A 214 -32.36 -10.01 8.74
C ASN A 214 -33.56 -10.61 7.98
N ASN A 215 -33.50 -10.79 6.66
CA ASN A 215 -34.66 -11.27 5.88
C ASN A 215 -34.52 -12.73 5.37
N TYR A 216 -33.38 -13.39 5.58
CA TYR A 216 -33.14 -14.78 5.14
C TYR A 216 -32.51 -15.68 6.21
N ILE A 217 -32.31 -15.15 7.41
CA ILE A 217 -31.86 -15.95 8.56
C ILE A 217 -33.05 -16.30 9.43
N THR A 218 -33.21 -17.59 9.68
CA THR A 218 -34.31 -18.11 10.50
C THR A 218 -33.81 -19.06 11.57
N GLU A 219 -34.42 -18.97 12.76
CA GLU A 219 -34.15 -19.87 13.88
C GLU A 219 -35.09 -21.08 13.81
N VAL A 220 -34.51 -22.27 13.74
CA VAL A 220 -35.25 -23.54 13.62
C VAL A 220 -34.89 -24.44 14.80
N MET A 221 -35.90 -24.90 15.53
CA MET A 221 -35.74 -25.76 16.69
C MET A 221 -35.95 -27.23 16.32
N VAL A 222 -35.04 -28.07 16.81
CA VAL A 222 -35.12 -29.53 16.71
C VAL A 222 -36.07 -30.06 17.80
N VAL A 223 -37.33 -30.24 17.43
CA VAL A 223 -38.40 -30.71 18.32
C VAL A 223 -38.45 -32.24 18.46
N PRO A 224 -39.14 -32.78 19.49
CA PRO A 224 -39.30 -34.22 19.66
C PRO A 224 -39.99 -34.84 18.43
N GLY A 225 -39.33 -35.83 17.79
CA GLY A 225 -39.83 -36.47 16.55
C GLY A 225 -39.31 -35.85 15.24
N CYS A 226 -38.45 -34.83 15.32
CA CYS A 226 -37.72 -34.29 14.17
C CYS A 226 -36.73 -35.32 13.61
N THR A 227 -36.67 -35.43 12.27
CA THR A 227 -35.77 -36.38 11.59
C THR A 227 -34.29 -35.98 11.65
N LEU A 228 -33.99 -34.76 12.13
CA LEU A 228 -32.63 -34.25 12.30
C LEU A 228 -31.94 -34.78 13.57
N ILE A 229 -32.67 -35.40 14.49
CA ILE A 229 -32.09 -35.90 15.75
C ILE A 229 -31.07 -37.02 15.45
N GLY A 230 -29.82 -36.83 15.89
CA GLY A 230 -28.73 -37.77 15.66
C GLY A 230 -27.99 -37.59 14.33
N GLU A 231 -28.51 -36.76 13.43
CA GLU A 231 -27.87 -36.41 12.16
C GLU A 231 -26.72 -35.42 12.36
N ARG A 232 -25.83 -35.36 11.37
CA ARG A 232 -24.69 -34.44 11.36
C ARG A 232 -25.07 -33.13 10.68
N VAL A 233 -24.50 -32.01 11.14
CA VAL A 233 -24.64 -30.69 10.50
C VAL A 233 -24.37 -30.77 8.99
N ARG A 234 -23.37 -31.56 8.57
CA ARG A 234 -23.06 -31.81 7.15
C ARG A 234 -24.24 -32.30 6.31
N HIS A 235 -25.08 -33.16 6.88
CA HIS A 235 -26.18 -33.74 6.13
C HIS A 235 -27.29 -32.72 5.86
N ILE A 236 -27.42 -31.67 6.68
CA ILE A 236 -28.34 -30.56 6.40
C ILE A 236 -27.86 -29.79 5.16
N GLU A 237 -26.59 -29.40 5.15
CA GLU A 237 -26.05 -28.57 4.05
C GLU A 237 -26.05 -29.30 2.70
N ILE A 238 -25.90 -30.64 2.69
CA ILE A 238 -25.85 -31.42 1.44
C ILE A 238 -27.24 -31.78 0.90
N ARG A 239 -28.28 -31.81 1.75
CA ARG A 239 -29.60 -32.37 1.40
C ARG A 239 -30.35 -31.58 0.34
N ASP A 240 -30.21 -30.25 0.36
CA ASP A 240 -30.90 -29.32 -0.54
C ASP A 240 -29.91 -28.63 -1.48
N GLU A 241 -29.07 -29.40 -2.17
CA GLU A 241 -28.08 -28.90 -3.15
C GLU A 241 -27.12 -27.78 -2.65
N ASN A 242 -26.94 -27.64 -1.33
CA ASN A 242 -26.24 -26.54 -0.64
C ASN A 242 -26.97 -25.18 -0.67
N GLU A 243 -28.29 -25.17 -0.79
CA GLU A 243 -29.13 -23.98 -0.66
C GLU A 243 -29.48 -23.62 0.79
N ILE A 244 -29.14 -24.49 1.76
CA ILE A 244 -29.29 -24.25 3.20
C ILE A 244 -27.91 -24.27 3.85
N SER A 245 -27.56 -23.19 4.56
CA SER A 245 -26.33 -23.14 5.37
C SER A 245 -26.62 -23.03 6.85
N VAL A 246 -25.90 -23.81 7.66
CA VAL A 246 -25.98 -23.74 9.12
C VAL A 246 -24.94 -22.74 9.62
N LEU A 247 -25.41 -21.56 10.00
CA LEU A 247 -24.55 -20.47 10.46
C LEU A 247 -24.14 -20.62 11.93
N GLY A 248 -25.00 -21.24 12.73
CA GLY A 248 -24.72 -21.49 14.13
C GLY A 248 -25.75 -22.38 14.82
N LEU A 249 -25.44 -22.76 16.05
CA LEU A 249 -26.26 -23.66 16.86
C LEU A 249 -26.32 -23.13 18.30
N VAL A 250 -27.48 -23.17 18.95
CA VAL A 250 -27.60 -22.98 20.40
C VAL A 250 -27.98 -24.31 21.03
N ARG A 251 -27.22 -24.70 22.07
CA ARG A 251 -27.47 -25.89 22.88
C ARG A 251 -27.29 -25.53 24.35
N ASP A 252 -28.25 -25.93 25.18
CA ASP A 252 -28.22 -25.67 26.64
C ASP A 252 -28.00 -24.19 27.00
N GLY A 253 -28.52 -23.27 26.16
CA GLY A 253 -28.35 -21.82 26.33
C GLY A 253 -26.99 -21.25 25.88
N GLN A 254 -26.04 -22.10 25.48
CA GLN A 254 -24.74 -21.70 24.94
C GLN A 254 -24.75 -21.69 23.42
N ARG A 255 -24.18 -20.63 22.84
CA ARG A 255 -24.10 -20.47 21.39
C ARG A 255 -22.78 -21.06 20.86
N ILE A 256 -22.91 -21.96 19.90
CA ILE A 256 -21.83 -22.57 19.13
C ILE A 256 -21.82 -21.92 17.76
N HIS A 257 -20.80 -21.10 17.52
CA HIS A 257 -20.59 -20.41 16.25
C HIS A 257 -19.86 -21.33 15.28
N ALA A 258 -20.25 -21.33 14.00
CA ALA A 258 -19.65 -22.18 12.97
C ALA A 258 -19.50 -23.66 13.42
N PRO A 259 -20.62 -24.35 13.75
CA PRO A 259 -20.58 -25.70 14.29
C PRO A 259 -19.82 -26.64 13.35
N ASN A 260 -19.01 -27.52 13.94
CA ASN A 260 -18.26 -28.51 13.17
C ASN A 260 -19.23 -29.35 12.33
N THR A 261 -18.90 -29.56 11.06
CA THR A 261 -19.66 -30.34 10.08
C THR A 261 -19.99 -31.76 10.58
N TRP A 262 -19.18 -32.32 11.49
CA TRP A 262 -19.38 -33.65 12.09
C TRP A 262 -20.21 -33.65 13.38
N LEU A 263 -20.59 -32.48 13.90
CA LEU A 263 -21.39 -32.35 15.12
C LEU A 263 -22.76 -33.00 14.92
N LYS A 264 -23.16 -33.84 15.87
CA LYS A 264 -24.49 -34.46 15.88
C LYS A 264 -25.51 -33.56 16.57
N LEU A 265 -26.67 -33.45 15.95
CA LEU A 265 -27.81 -32.69 16.47
C LEU A 265 -28.56 -33.49 17.54
N ARG A 266 -29.10 -32.77 18.51
CA ARG A 266 -29.85 -33.28 19.65
C ARG A 266 -31.22 -32.62 19.71
N GLU A 267 -32.14 -33.27 20.39
CA GLU A 267 -33.41 -32.65 20.77
C GLU A 267 -33.15 -31.36 21.58
N GLY A 268 -33.89 -30.30 21.27
CA GLY A 268 -33.75 -28.99 21.91
C GLY A 268 -32.66 -28.08 21.32
N ASP A 269 -31.93 -28.56 20.31
CA ASP A 269 -31.00 -27.72 19.54
C ASP A 269 -31.75 -26.65 18.74
N ILE A 270 -31.23 -25.42 18.75
CA ILE A 270 -31.76 -24.32 17.92
C ILE A 270 -30.71 -23.96 16.86
N LEU A 271 -31.07 -24.18 15.60
CA LEU A 271 -30.22 -23.92 14.43
C LEU A 271 -30.51 -22.54 13.88
N LEU A 272 -29.44 -21.80 13.59
CA LEU A 272 -29.51 -20.58 12.79
C LEU A 272 -29.23 -20.94 11.34
N LEU A 273 -30.26 -20.89 10.49
CA LEU A 273 -30.18 -21.27 9.09
C LEU A 273 -30.23 -20.03 8.19
N GLU A 274 -29.42 -20.03 7.14
CA GLU A 274 -29.55 -19.12 5.99
C GLU A 274 -30.15 -19.91 4.83
N SER A 275 -31.32 -19.48 4.36
CA SER A 275 -32.06 -20.15 3.28
C SER A 275 -33.14 -19.23 2.70
N ASP A 276 -33.48 -19.42 1.42
CA ASP A 276 -34.64 -18.77 0.79
C ASP A 276 -35.96 -19.32 1.35
N THR A 277 -37.01 -18.49 1.40
CA THR A 277 -38.30 -18.84 2.02
C THR A 277 -38.94 -20.11 1.46
N GLU A 278 -38.83 -20.34 0.15
CA GLU A 278 -39.38 -21.52 -0.53
C GLU A 278 -38.65 -22.80 -0.11
N VAL A 279 -37.32 -22.74 -0.02
CA VAL A 279 -36.45 -23.86 0.38
C VAL A 279 -36.61 -24.16 1.86
N LEU A 280 -36.69 -23.12 2.70
CA LEU A 280 -36.92 -23.25 4.14
C LEU A 280 -38.26 -23.92 4.45
N THR A 281 -39.33 -23.56 3.73
CA THR A 281 -40.66 -24.16 3.94
C THR A 281 -40.63 -25.66 3.66
N LYS A 282 -40.02 -26.06 2.55
CA LYS A 282 -39.84 -27.46 2.18
C LYS A 282 -38.96 -28.21 3.20
N PHE A 283 -37.89 -27.57 3.68
CA PHE A 283 -37.03 -28.12 4.72
C PHE A 283 -37.78 -28.40 6.02
N LEU A 284 -38.65 -27.49 6.46
CA LEU A 284 -39.46 -27.67 7.67
C LEU A 284 -40.47 -28.83 7.53
N GLU A 285 -41.11 -28.95 6.37
CA GLU A 285 -42.03 -30.07 6.08
C GLU A 285 -41.33 -31.43 6.08
N ASP A 286 -40.16 -31.52 5.45
CA ASP A 286 -39.38 -32.76 5.34
C ASP A 286 -38.72 -33.19 6.67
N THR A 287 -38.30 -32.21 7.48
CA THR A 287 -37.59 -32.46 8.73
C THR A 287 -38.49 -32.54 9.95
N LYS A 288 -39.71 -32.00 9.85
CA LYS A 288 -40.63 -31.75 10.97
C LYS A 288 -40.01 -30.87 12.06
N ALA A 289 -39.04 -30.04 11.70
CA ALA A 289 -38.49 -29.04 12.61
C ALA A 289 -39.46 -27.85 12.71
N GLU A 290 -39.43 -27.12 13.83
CA GLU A 290 -40.34 -26.00 14.07
C GLU A 290 -39.60 -24.67 14.03
N LEU A 291 -40.27 -23.64 13.50
CA LEU A 291 -39.78 -22.27 13.57
C LEU A 291 -39.85 -21.77 15.01
N VAL A 292 -38.75 -21.20 15.48
CA VAL A 292 -38.76 -20.42 16.72
C VAL A 292 -39.51 -19.12 16.43
N GLY A 293 -40.51 -18.79 17.23
CA GLY A 293 -41.33 -17.58 17.06
C GLY A 293 -40.55 -16.26 17.23
N ASP A 294 -41.24 -15.12 17.22
CA ASP A 294 -40.65 -13.76 17.24
C ASP A 294 -39.64 -13.46 18.37
N GLU A 295 -39.56 -14.31 19.40
CA GLU A 295 -38.48 -14.25 20.38
C GLU A 295 -37.18 -14.83 19.80
N LYS A 296 -36.29 -13.96 19.32
CA LYS A 296 -34.93 -14.33 18.83
C LYS A 296 -34.07 -14.92 19.96
N VAL A 297 -34.13 -16.24 20.14
CA VAL A 297 -33.41 -16.99 21.19
C VAL A 297 -31.91 -16.91 20.95
N PHE A 298 -31.48 -16.86 19.69
CA PHE A 298 -30.07 -16.81 19.30
C PHE A 298 -29.37 -15.50 19.69
N LEU A 299 -30.12 -14.39 19.82
CA LEU A 299 -29.61 -13.10 20.30
C LEU A 299 -29.51 -13.02 21.82
N LYS A 300 -30.36 -13.77 22.54
CA LYS A 300 -30.37 -13.82 24.02
C LYS A 300 -29.41 -14.85 24.61
N ALA A 301 -28.90 -15.79 23.81
CA ALA A 301 -27.94 -16.81 24.24
C ALA A 301 -26.59 -16.22 24.67
N GLU A 302 -25.92 -16.86 25.64
CA GLU A 302 -24.57 -16.45 26.08
C GLU A 302 -23.57 -16.55 24.91
N GLY A 303 -22.74 -15.52 24.74
CA GLY A 303 -21.79 -15.40 23.61
C GLY A 303 -22.32 -14.70 22.36
N SER A 304 -23.55 -14.15 22.37
CA SER A 304 -24.14 -13.45 21.22
C SER A 304 -23.42 -12.15 20.83
N ASN A 305 -22.81 -11.46 21.81
CA ASN A 305 -22.00 -10.25 21.61
C ASN A 305 -20.56 -10.54 21.13
N GLU A 306 -20.17 -11.81 21.00
CA GLU A 306 -18.79 -12.19 20.68
C GLU A 306 -18.55 -12.51 19.20
N ILE A 307 -19.59 -12.59 18.36
CA ILE A 307 -19.40 -12.77 16.92
C ILE A 307 -19.29 -11.43 16.21
N GLN A 308 -18.25 -11.31 15.40
CA GLN A 308 -18.08 -10.19 14.48
C GLN A 308 -17.98 -10.68 13.04
N VAL A 309 -18.63 -9.95 12.15
CA VAL A 309 -18.36 -10.00 10.71
C VAL A 309 -17.30 -8.96 10.40
N ALA A 310 -16.24 -9.37 9.72
CA ALA A 310 -15.12 -8.53 9.34
C ALA A 310 -14.72 -8.76 7.89
N GLU A 311 -14.45 -7.67 7.19
CA GLU A 311 -13.94 -7.68 5.83
C GLU A 311 -12.40 -7.70 5.86
N GLY A 312 -11.75 -8.43 4.96
CA GLY A 312 -10.30 -8.36 4.79
C GLY A 312 -9.79 -8.67 3.37
N ILE A 313 -8.71 -7.99 2.96
CA ILE A 313 -8.05 -8.14 1.66
C ILE A 313 -6.91 -9.14 1.73
N ILE A 314 -6.84 -10.05 0.77
CA ILE A 314 -5.75 -11.02 0.62
C ILE A 314 -4.45 -10.32 0.19
N ARG A 315 -3.38 -10.47 0.97
CA ARG A 315 -2.03 -9.95 0.66
C ARG A 315 -1.35 -10.78 -0.44
N GLU A 316 -0.39 -10.20 -1.16
CA GLU A 316 0.42 -10.89 -2.18
C GLU A 316 1.20 -12.12 -1.67
N ASN A 317 1.49 -12.18 -0.38
CA ASN A 317 2.18 -13.32 0.26
C ASN A 317 1.23 -14.19 1.12
N SER A 318 -0.08 -14.08 0.91
CA SER A 318 -1.05 -14.84 1.70
C SER A 318 -0.97 -16.35 1.35
N PRO A 319 -1.02 -17.25 2.36
CA PRO A 319 -1.14 -18.69 2.14
C PRO A 319 -2.48 -19.08 1.49
N LEU A 320 -3.42 -18.16 1.35
CA LEU A 320 -4.69 -18.39 0.67
C LEU A 320 -4.56 -18.40 -0.85
N ILE A 321 -3.54 -17.73 -1.43
CA ILE A 321 -3.45 -17.54 -2.88
C ILE A 321 -3.35 -18.88 -3.60
N GLY A 322 -4.26 -19.10 -4.54
CA GLY A 322 -4.35 -20.33 -5.34
C GLY A 322 -5.16 -21.46 -4.68
N GLU A 323 -5.49 -21.35 -3.40
CA GLU A 323 -6.30 -22.31 -2.64
C GLU A 323 -7.79 -21.95 -2.67
N THR A 324 -8.68 -22.86 -2.23
CA THR A 324 -10.12 -22.62 -2.09
C THR A 324 -10.56 -22.67 -0.63
N ALA A 325 -11.72 -22.10 -0.30
CA ALA A 325 -12.23 -22.12 1.07
C ALA A 325 -12.43 -23.57 1.59
N ALA A 326 -12.85 -24.47 0.70
CA ALA A 326 -13.00 -25.90 1.01
C ALA A 326 -11.66 -26.62 1.25
N SER A 327 -10.62 -26.39 0.42
CA SER A 327 -9.32 -27.06 0.62
C SER A 327 -8.69 -26.66 1.95
N LEU A 328 -8.87 -25.40 2.34
CA LEU A 328 -8.30 -24.83 3.55
C LEU A 328 -9.07 -25.16 4.84
N HIS A 329 -10.27 -25.73 4.72
CA HIS A 329 -11.13 -26.05 5.86
C HIS A 329 -11.31 -24.84 6.79
N MET A 330 -11.67 -23.69 6.22
CA MET A 330 -11.77 -22.39 6.92
C MET A 330 -12.51 -22.48 8.26
N ARG A 331 -13.64 -23.21 8.28
CA ARG A 331 -14.47 -23.40 9.47
C ARG A 331 -13.77 -24.19 10.58
N SER A 332 -13.22 -25.37 10.28
CA SER A 332 -12.66 -26.26 11.30
C SER A 332 -11.22 -25.93 11.69
N ARG A 333 -10.43 -25.33 10.79
CA ARG A 333 -9.03 -24.98 11.04
C ARG A 333 -8.86 -23.59 11.63
N TYR A 334 -9.62 -22.62 11.15
CA TYR A 334 -9.47 -21.21 11.52
C TYR A 334 -10.66 -20.65 12.30
N GLY A 335 -11.72 -21.43 12.52
CA GLY A 335 -12.88 -20.99 13.30
C GLY A 335 -13.68 -19.86 12.65
N VAL A 336 -13.57 -19.71 11.31
CA VAL A 336 -14.25 -18.65 10.56
C VAL A 336 -15.10 -19.17 9.43
N ASN A 337 -16.26 -18.55 9.27
CA ASN A 337 -17.13 -18.74 8.12
C ASN A 337 -16.78 -17.71 7.04
N LEU A 338 -16.55 -18.17 5.81
CA LEU A 338 -16.48 -17.30 4.65
C LEU A 338 -17.91 -17.07 4.15
N LEU A 339 -18.39 -15.83 4.29
CA LEU A 339 -19.74 -15.44 3.90
C LEU A 339 -19.80 -14.97 2.44
N ALA A 340 -18.77 -14.23 2.01
CA ALA A 340 -18.72 -13.67 0.67
C ALA A 340 -17.27 -13.48 0.18
N LEU A 341 -17.10 -13.53 -1.14
CA LEU A 341 -15.87 -13.14 -1.82
C LEU A 341 -16.18 -12.11 -2.90
N ALA A 342 -15.44 -11.01 -2.91
CA ALA A 342 -15.52 -9.99 -3.95
C ALA A 342 -14.20 -9.90 -4.72
N ARG A 343 -14.30 -9.91 -6.06
CA ARG A 343 -13.17 -9.77 -6.99
C ARG A 343 -13.50 -8.72 -8.04
N SER A 344 -12.64 -7.73 -8.22
CA SER A 344 -12.73 -6.76 -9.32
C SER A 344 -14.14 -6.18 -9.50
N ASN A 345 -14.81 -5.83 -8.40
CA ASN A 345 -16.17 -5.29 -8.36
C ASN A 345 -17.31 -6.28 -8.73
N ARG A 346 -17.08 -7.59 -8.62
CA ARG A 346 -18.11 -8.64 -8.70
C ARG A 346 -18.13 -9.44 -7.40
N THR A 347 -19.28 -9.51 -6.76
CA THR A 347 -19.53 -10.41 -5.63
C THR A 347 -19.87 -11.79 -6.17
N LEU A 348 -19.08 -12.79 -5.79
CA LEU A 348 -19.36 -14.19 -6.08
C LEU A 348 -20.13 -14.77 -4.90
N ARG A 349 -21.43 -15.02 -5.09
CA ARG A 349 -22.32 -15.58 -4.05
C ARG A 349 -22.49 -17.11 -4.18
N GLN A 350 -22.41 -17.64 -5.40
CA GLN A 350 -22.62 -19.08 -5.64
C GLN A 350 -21.27 -19.81 -5.71
N ARG A 351 -21.15 -20.92 -4.97
CA ARG A 351 -20.00 -21.86 -4.97
C ARG A 351 -18.66 -21.26 -4.51
N ILE A 352 -18.69 -20.43 -3.47
CA ILE A 352 -17.50 -19.76 -2.89
C ILE A 352 -16.43 -20.79 -2.46
N ASP A 353 -16.87 -21.98 -2.04
CA ASP A 353 -16.04 -23.09 -1.59
C ASP A 353 -15.05 -23.63 -2.63
N HIS A 354 -15.33 -23.43 -3.92
CA HIS A 354 -14.51 -23.90 -5.04
C HIS A 354 -13.79 -22.78 -5.81
N VAL A 355 -13.98 -21.53 -5.41
CA VAL A 355 -13.29 -20.40 -6.02
C VAL A 355 -11.86 -20.35 -5.49
N ARG A 356 -10.88 -20.29 -6.40
CA ARG A 356 -9.47 -20.08 -6.03
C ARG A 356 -9.23 -18.62 -5.68
N PHE A 357 -8.69 -18.37 -4.49
CA PHE A 357 -8.36 -17.03 -4.02
C PHE A 357 -7.20 -16.41 -4.82
N GLN A 358 -7.27 -15.09 -5.00
CA GLN A 358 -6.24 -14.26 -5.64
C GLN A 358 -5.84 -13.10 -4.73
N SER A 359 -4.63 -12.57 -4.94
CA SER A 359 -4.22 -11.35 -4.26
C SER A 359 -5.17 -10.20 -4.62
N GLY A 360 -5.55 -9.40 -3.61
CA GLY A 360 -6.50 -8.30 -3.76
C GLY A 360 -7.98 -8.70 -3.67
N ASP A 361 -8.32 -9.99 -3.59
CA ASP A 361 -9.69 -10.42 -3.27
C ASP A 361 -10.08 -9.92 -1.88
N VAL A 362 -11.35 -9.50 -1.75
CA VAL A 362 -11.94 -9.08 -0.47
C VAL A 362 -12.78 -10.24 0.07
N LEU A 363 -12.43 -10.71 1.27
CA LEU A 363 -13.13 -11.76 1.98
C LEU A 363 -14.02 -11.15 3.07
N LEU A 364 -15.25 -11.64 3.16
CA LEU A 364 -16.12 -11.37 4.29
C LEU A 364 -16.11 -12.59 5.22
N LEU A 365 -15.51 -12.43 6.39
CA LEU A 365 -15.34 -13.49 7.37
C LEU A 365 -16.20 -13.23 8.59
N GLN A 366 -16.80 -14.28 9.14
CA GLN A 366 -17.51 -14.25 10.41
C GLN A 366 -16.84 -15.17 11.41
N GLY A 367 -16.58 -14.69 12.62
CA GLY A 367 -16.05 -15.48 13.71
C GLY A 367 -15.98 -14.70 15.02
N LEU A 368 -15.26 -15.23 16.01
CA LEU A 368 -15.12 -14.61 17.33
C LEU A 368 -14.33 -13.29 17.25
N ALA A 369 -14.91 -12.21 17.76
CA ALA A 369 -14.35 -10.86 17.73
C ALA A 369 -12.96 -10.79 18.38
N SER A 370 -12.74 -11.55 19.46
CA SER A 370 -11.46 -11.67 20.17
C SER A 370 -10.36 -12.32 19.32
N GLU A 371 -10.72 -13.17 18.36
CA GLU A 371 -9.79 -13.97 17.56
C GLU A 371 -9.57 -13.41 16.16
N MET A 372 -10.45 -12.52 15.67
CA MET A 372 -10.40 -11.99 14.30
C MET A 372 -9.07 -11.38 13.91
N SER A 373 -8.47 -10.58 14.80
CA SER A 373 -7.17 -9.96 14.50
C SER A 373 -6.05 -11.01 14.31
N GLY A 374 -6.06 -12.09 15.10
CA GLY A 374 -5.10 -13.19 14.97
C GLY A 374 -5.35 -14.02 13.71
N ILE A 375 -6.62 -14.26 13.39
CA ILE A 375 -7.02 -15.02 12.20
C ILE A 375 -6.61 -14.28 10.93
N PHE A 376 -6.86 -12.98 10.82
CA PHE A 376 -6.39 -12.17 9.68
C PHE A 376 -4.87 -12.20 9.49
N GLN A 377 -4.09 -12.22 10.58
CA GLN A 377 -2.63 -12.38 10.50
C GLN A 377 -2.24 -13.76 9.97
N ASN A 378 -2.85 -14.83 10.48
CA ASN A 378 -2.53 -16.21 10.12
C ASN A 378 -2.90 -16.53 8.66
N ILE A 379 -4.02 -16.01 8.17
CA ILE A 379 -4.45 -16.20 6.78
C ILE A 379 -3.83 -15.16 5.82
N GLY A 380 -3.00 -14.24 6.32
CA GLY A 380 -2.31 -13.26 5.48
C GLY A 380 -3.24 -12.23 4.82
N CYS A 381 -4.23 -11.73 5.56
CA CYS A 381 -5.18 -10.72 5.10
C CYS A 381 -5.00 -9.38 5.83
N TYR A 382 -5.44 -8.28 5.22
CA TYR A 382 -5.56 -6.96 5.83
C TYR A 382 -7.04 -6.67 6.16
N PRO A 383 -7.44 -6.47 7.43
CA PRO A 383 -8.82 -6.13 7.75
C PRO A 383 -9.20 -4.75 7.18
N LEU A 384 -10.30 -4.64 6.43
CA LEU A 384 -10.80 -3.36 5.88
C LEU A 384 -11.52 -2.51 6.92
N ALA A 385 -12.13 -3.13 7.94
CA ALA A 385 -12.87 -2.41 8.95
C ALA A 385 -12.83 -3.15 10.29
N LYS A 386 -12.05 -2.64 11.26
CA LYS A 386 -12.36 -2.87 12.67
C LYS A 386 -13.49 -1.91 13.05
N ARG A 387 -14.66 -2.41 13.44
CA ARG A 387 -15.52 -1.66 14.37
C ARG A 387 -14.73 -1.57 15.67
N GLY A 388 -14.17 -0.39 15.95
CA GLY A 388 -13.26 -0.16 17.07
C GLY A 388 -11.80 -0.15 16.61
N LEU A 389 -11.27 1.05 16.34
CA LEU A 389 -9.83 1.27 16.30
C LEU A 389 -9.26 0.78 17.64
N GLU A 390 -8.33 -0.17 17.62
CA GLU A 390 -7.56 -0.47 18.82
C GLU A 390 -6.83 0.81 19.23
N ILE A 391 -7.28 1.38 20.35
CA ILE A 391 -6.72 2.61 20.89
C ILE A 391 -5.28 2.29 21.31
N GLY A 392 -4.32 2.66 20.45
CA GLY A 392 -2.90 2.64 20.80
C GLY A 392 -2.69 3.33 22.14
N LYS A 393 -1.89 2.71 23.02
CA LYS A 393 -1.65 3.26 24.36
C LYS A 393 -0.98 4.63 24.22
N PRO A 394 -1.57 5.74 24.73
CA PRO A 394 -1.10 7.11 24.46
C PRO A 394 0.36 7.36 24.85
N ARG A 395 0.88 6.65 25.87
CA ARG A 395 2.30 6.71 26.26
C ARG A 395 3.26 6.22 25.17
N ARG A 396 2.89 5.22 24.38
CA ARG A 396 3.72 4.69 23.28
C ARG A 396 3.75 5.65 22.10
N THR A 397 2.62 6.31 21.82
CA THR A 397 2.51 7.33 20.77
C THR A 397 3.43 8.52 21.06
N ILE A 398 3.40 9.04 22.29
CA ILE A 398 4.23 10.18 22.70
C ILE A 398 5.72 9.81 22.62
N PHE A 399 6.11 8.63 23.08
CA PHE A 399 7.51 8.19 23.02
C PHE A 399 8.00 8.06 21.57
N ALA A 400 7.20 7.43 20.68
CA ALA A 400 7.55 7.31 19.27
C ALA A 400 7.73 8.67 18.59
N LEU A 401 6.78 9.58 18.83
CA LEU A 401 6.80 10.93 18.28
C LEU A 401 7.99 11.74 18.82
N ALA A 402 8.31 11.62 20.11
CA ALA A 402 9.45 12.30 20.71
C ALA A 402 10.77 11.81 20.08
N VAL A 403 10.96 10.49 19.96
CA VAL A 403 12.15 9.92 19.29
C VAL A 403 12.24 10.42 17.84
N PHE A 404 11.12 10.41 17.12
CA PHE A 404 11.07 10.90 15.75
C PHE A 404 11.47 12.38 15.65
N VAL A 405 10.83 13.26 16.42
CA VAL A 405 11.10 14.72 16.41
C VAL A 405 12.55 15.02 16.81
N ILE A 406 13.09 14.35 17.83
CA ILE A 406 14.49 14.51 18.26
C ILE A 406 15.44 14.09 17.13
N THR A 407 15.14 12.98 16.45
CA THR A 407 15.95 12.48 15.33
C THR A 407 15.99 13.49 14.19
N ILE A 408 14.81 14.02 13.81
CA ILE A 408 14.71 15.05 12.78
C ILE A 408 15.47 16.32 13.20
N ALA A 409 15.31 16.79 14.43
CA ALA A 409 16.02 17.95 14.93
C ALA A 409 17.55 17.77 14.89
N ALA A 410 18.05 16.57 15.22
CA ALA A 410 19.47 16.23 15.16
C ALA A 410 20.02 16.24 13.71
N ILE A 411 19.25 15.71 12.75
CA ILE A 411 19.59 15.71 11.32
C ILE A 411 19.62 17.13 10.76
N VAL A 412 18.59 17.92 11.05
CA VAL A 412 18.43 19.28 10.52
C VAL A 412 19.51 20.22 11.05
N SER A 413 19.90 20.01 12.31
CA SER A 413 20.98 20.76 12.95
C SER A 413 22.38 20.24 12.57
N GLU A 414 22.47 19.23 11.68
CA GLU A 414 23.72 18.60 11.24
C GLU A 414 24.62 18.08 12.38
N LEU A 415 24.05 17.71 13.54
CA LEU A 415 24.84 17.19 14.66
C LEU A 415 25.46 15.83 14.34
N ILE A 416 24.73 15.00 13.60
CA ILE A 416 25.10 13.63 13.27
C ILE A 416 24.63 13.28 11.84
N PRO A 417 25.35 12.39 11.12
CA PRO A 417 24.93 11.87 9.83
C PRO A 417 23.55 11.19 9.89
N VAL A 418 22.83 11.26 8.78
CA VAL A 418 21.43 10.83 8.65
C VAL A 418 21.27 9.34 8.96
N GLU A 419 22.18 8.51 8.44
CA GLU A 419 22.24 7.07 8.66
C GLU A 419 22.40 6.72 10.15
N ILE A 420 23.27 7.44 10.87
CA ILE A 420 23.52 7.21 12.30
C ILE A 420 22.29 7.63 13.12
N ALA A 421 21.70 8.78 12.80
CA ALA A 421 20.51 9.28 13.46
C ALA A 421 19.34 8.30 13.37
N PHE A 422 19.06 7.77 12.17
CA PHE A 422 17.96 6.82 11.99
C PHE A 422 18.24 5.43 12.56
N ILE A 423 19.49 4.95 12.57
CA ILE A 423 19.84 3.71 13.27
C ILE A 423 19.59 3.86 14.77
N LEU A 424 20.03 4.97 15.36
CA LEU A 424 19.80 5.24 16.79
C LEU A 424 18.30 5.31 17.10
N ALA A 425 17.54 5.99 16.24
CA ALA A 425 16.08 6.08 16.35
C ALA A 425 15.43 4.69 16.28
N ALA A 426 15.80 3.86 15.29
CA ALA A 426 15.31 2.50 15.16
C ALA A 426 15.59 1.68 16.43
N PHE A 427 16.81 1.76 16.96
CA PHE A 427 17.20 1.08 18.19
C PHE A 427 16.36 1.52 19.39
N LEU A 428 16.13 2.83 19.57
CA LEU A 428 15.29 3.37 20.65
C LEU A 428 13.83 2.93 20.52
N LEU A 429 13.30 2.86 19.30
CA LEU A 429 11.92 2.43 19.04
C LEU A 429 11.72 0.92 19.28
N ILE A 430 12.73 0.10 18.98
CA ILE A 430 12.73 -1.35 19.24
C ILE A 430 12.84 -1.61 20.75
N THR A 431 13.80 -0.98 21.42
CA THR A 431 13.99 -1.13 22.88
C THR A 431 12.79 -0.59 23.66
N GLY A 432 12.15 0.48 23.16
CA GLY A 432 10.87 1.00 23.66
C GLY A 432 9.66 0.10 23.40
N LYS A 433 9.84 -1.07 22.74
CA LYS A 433 8.79 -2.03 22.38
C LYS A 433 7.65 -1.41 21.56
N ILE A 434 7.97 -0.41 20.74
CA ILE A 434 7.04 0.16 19.75
C ILE A 434 6.99 -0.76 18.53
N LEU A 435 8.16 -1.16 18.02
CA LEU A 435 8.29 -2.16 16.98
C LEU A 435 8.79 -3.47 17.60
N PRO A 436 8.00 -4.57 17.58
CA PRO A 436 8.47 -5.88 17.99
C PRO A 436 9.67 -6.31 17.13
N ILE A 437 10.71 -6.88 17.75
CA ILE A 437 11.93 -7.30 17.02
C ILE A 437 11.65 -8.29 15.88
N ARG A 438 10.60 -9.11 16.01
CA ARG A 438 10.13 -10.03 14.95
C ARG A 438 9.63 -9.31 13.70
N ASP A 439 9.16 -8.08 13.83
CA ASP A 439 8.63 -7.27 12.74
C ASP A 439 9.71 -6.39 12.10
N LEU A 440 10.93 -6.37 12.67
CA LEU A 440 12.05 -5.54 12.21
C LEU A 440 12.39 -5.80 10.74
N TYR A 441 12.67 -7.06 10.40
CA TYR A 441 13.04 -7.44 9.04
C TYR A 441 11.86 -7.45 8.07
N LEU A 442 10.63 -7.49 8.59
CA LEU A 442 9.40 -7.35 7.81
C LEU A 442 9.11 -5.88 7.45
N ALA A 443 9.71 -4.93 8.17
CA ALA A 443 9.58 -3.50 7.88
C ALA A 443 10.44 -3.05 6.69
N ILE A 444 11.47 -3.82 6.34
CA ILE A 444 12.45 -3.46 5.30
C ILE A 444 11.95 -3.92 3.93
N ASP A 445 11.97 -3.01 2.96
CA ASP A 445 11.74 -3.31 1.54
C ASP A 445 13.04 -3.83 0.91
N TRP A 446 13.30 -5.13 1.10
CA TRP A 446 14.50 -5.80 0.61
C TRP A 446 14.76 -5.62 -0.90
N PRO A 447 13.75 -5.69 -1.79
CA PRO A 447 13.93 -5.33 -3.19
C PRO A 447 14.62 -3.98 -3.43
N ILE A 448 14.25 -2.94 -2.68
CA ILE A 448 14.86 -1.61 -2.81
C ILE A 448 16.31 -1.62 -2.30
N ILE A 449 16.56 -2.31 -1.18
CA ILE A 449 17.91 -2.46 -0.60
C ILE A 449 18.85 -3.17 -1.59
N VAL A 450 18.38 -4.26 -2.20
CA VAL A 450 19.12 -5.04 -3.20
C VAL A 450 19.36 -4.22 -4.47
N LEU A 451 18.33 -3.51 -4.95
CA LEU A 451 18.43 -2.61 -6.10
C LEU A 451 19.54 -1.58 -5.88
N LEU A 452 19.53 -0.89 -4.74
CA LEU A 452 20.51 0.14 -4.43
C LEU A 452 21.91 -0.43 -4.27
N GLY A 453 22.05 -1.47 -3.45
CA GLY A 453 23.34 -2.10 -3.19
C GLY A 453 24.00 -2.63 -4.47
N ALA A 454 23.20 -3.13 -5.42
CA ALA A 454 23.73 -3.62 -6.69
C ALA A 454 24.03 -2.52 -7.71
N MET A 455 23.31 -1.40 -7.67
CA MET A 455 23.40 -0.38 -8.73
C MET A 455 24.39 0.74 -8.43
N ILE A 456 24.76 0.93 -7.17
CA ILE A 456 25.85 1.85 -6.81
C ILE A 456 27.17 1.43 -7.48
N PRO A 457 27.66 0.17 -7.36
CA PRO A 457 28.88 -0.26 -8.04
C PRO A 457 28.75 -0.25 -9.57
N VAL A 458 27.56 -0.53 -10.10
CA VAL A 458 27.30 -0.44 -11.55
C VAL A 458 27.36 1.01 -12.05
N GLY A 459 26.88 1.96 -11.25
CA GLY A 459 27.02 3.40 -11.50
C GLY A 459 28.49 3.83 -11.52
N ILE A 460 29.27 3.39 -10.54
CA ILE A 460 30.72 3.64 -10.48
C ILE A 460 31.43 3.04 -11.71
N ALA A 461 31.10 1.80 -12.09
CA ALA A 461 31.64 1.14 -13.28
C ALA A 461 31.34 1.92 -14.58
N PHE A 462 30.17 2.54 -14.65
CA PHE A 462 29.78 3.36 -15.78
C PHE A 462 30.60 4.65 -15.90
N GLU A 463 31.00 5.22 -14.76
CA GLU A 463 31.89 6.38 -14.73
C GLU A 463 33.33 5.99 -15.07
N THR A 464 33.88 4.97 -14.40
CA THR A 464 35.28 4.56 -14.55
C THR A 464 35.58 3.91 -15.90
N SER A 465 34.61 3.25 -16.54
CA SER A 465 34.79 2.61 -17.86
C SER A 465 34.92 3.59 -19.04
N GLY A 466 34.69 4.89 -18.82
CA GLY A 466 34.72 5.91 -19.88
C GLY A 466 33.46 5.96 -20.75
N ALA A 467 32.48 5.07 -20.55
CA ALA A 467 31.17 5.12 -21.22
C ALA A 467 30.48 6.47 -21.02
N ALA A 468 30.60 6.97 -19.80
CA ALA A 468 30.31 8.33 -19.38
C ALA A 468 30.84 9.43 -20.33
N ALA A 469 32.07 9.34 -20.83
CA ALA A 469 32.69 10.37 -21.67
C ALA A 469 32.25 10.27 -23.14
N SER A 470 32.00 9.06 -23.64
CA SER A 470 31.53 8.85 -25.02
C SER A 470 30.14 9.43 -25.26
N ILE A 471 29.22 9.30 -24.29
CA ILE A 471 27.88 9.91 -24.40
C ILE A 471 27.99 11.43 -24.49
N THR A 472 28.83 12.04 -23.65
CA THR A 472 29.11 13.48 -23.69
C THR A 472 29.61 13.92 -25.07
N SER A 473 30.53 13.15 -25.68
CA SER A 473 31.06 13.47 -27.02
C SER A 473 30.01 13.38 -28.14
N GLN A 474 28.98 12.54 -27.98
CA GLN A 474 27.87 12.42 -28.93
C GLN A 474 26.83 13.52 -28.73
N LEU A 475 26.52 13.88 -27.48
CA LEU A 475 25.62 14.99 -27.15
C LEU A 475 26.15 16.33 -27.64
N MET A 476 27.47 16.57 -27.51
CA MET A 476 28.12 17.78 -28.02
C MET A 476 27.95 17.96 -29.55
N LYS A 477 27.67 16.87 -30.30
CA LYS A 477 27.39 16.94 -31.74
C LYS A 477 25.92 17.29 -32.06
N LEU A 478 25.01 17.16 -31.11
CA LEU A 478 23.58 17.48 -31.29
C LEU A 478 23.23 18.96 -31.07
N GLY A 479 24.21 19.80 -30.70
CA GLY A 479 24.08 21.26 -30.65
C GLY A 479 23.64 21.80 -29.29
N THR A 480 24.24 22.94 -28.91
CA THR A 480 24.07 23.67 -27.64
C THR A 480 22.88 24.64 -27.62
N ASP A 481 22.08 24.70 -28.69
CA ASP A 481 21.03 25.72 -28.86
C ASP A 481 19.69 25.35 -28.20
N PHE A 482 19.56 24.14 -27.63
CA PHE A 482 18.32 23.74 -26.96
C PHE A 482 18.25 24.34 -25.55
N PRO A 483 17.17 25.04 -25.19
CA PRO A 483 17.10 25.73 -23.91
C PRO A 483 17.04 24.74 -22.74
N VAL A 484 17.76 25.05 -21.66
CA VAL A 484 17.86 24.17 -20.47
C VAL A 484 16.50 23.84 -19.85
N TRP A 485 15.59 24.82 -19.79
CA TRP A 485 14.22 24.58 -19.30
C TRP A 485 13.50 23.51 -20.13
N GLY A 486 13.78 23.42 -21.44
CA GLY A 486 13.27 22.39 -22.32
C GLY A 486 13.86 21.01 -22.00
N LEU A 487 15.17 20.94 -21.77
CA LEU A 487 15.83 19.68 -21.36
C LEU A 487 15.26 19.16 -20.05
N LEU A 488 15.13 20.04 -19.04
CA LEU A 488 14.53 19.70 -17.75
C LEU A 488 13.08 19.23 -17.92
N THR A 489 12.32 19.87 -18.81
CA THR A 489 10.93 19.48 -19.09
C THR A 489 10.85 18.08 -19.71
N ILE A 490 11.68 17.80 -20.71
CA ILE A 490 11.73 16.48 -21.36
C ILE A 490 12.14 15.42 -20.34
N LEU A 491 13.18 15.69 -19.57
CA LEU A 491 13.70 14.76 -18.59
C LEU A 491 12.71 14.50 -17.45
N LEU A 492 12.06 15.54 -16.91
CA LEU A 492 10.97 15.40 -15.94
C LEU A 492 9.83 14.55 -16.52
N PHE A 493 9.34 14.90 -17.71
CA PHE A 493 8.21 14.22 -18.36
C PHE A 493 8.50 12.75 -18.66
N VAL A 494 9.68 12.44 -19.23
CA VAL A 494 10.10 11.06 -19.51
C VAL A 494 10.23 10.27 -18.22
N THR A 495 10.79 10.86 -17.16
CA THR A 495 10.89 10.21 -15.85
C THR A 495 9.49 9.89 -15.30
N MET A 496 8.54 10.82 -15.41
CA MET A 496 7.15 10.59 -14.99
C MET A 496 6.47 9.48 -15.78
N LEU A 497 6.68 9.41 -17.09
CA LEU A 497 6.12 8.36 -17.94
C LEU A 497 6.69 6.98 -17.58
N LEU A 498 8.01 6.89 -17.39
CA LEU A 498 8.66 5.64 -17.00
C LEU A 498 8.20 5.20 -15.61
N SER A 499 8.10 6.13 -14.66
CA SER A 499 7.61 5.86 -13.30
C SER A 499 6.13 5.45 -13.27
N ALA A 500 5.35 5.78 -14.30
CA ALA A 500 3.99 5.30 -14.44
C ALA A 500 3.89 3.82 -14.86
N VAL A 501 4.99 3.17 -15.23
CA VAL A 501 4.99 1.76 -15.69
C VAL A 501 5.95 0.91 -14.88
N ILE A 502 7.04 1.51 -14.42
CA ILE A 502 8.14 0.88 -13.69
C ILE A 502 8.09 1.35 -12.23
N ASN A 503 8.73 0.59 -11.33
CA ASN A 503 8.96 1.05 -9.97
C ASN A 503 9.74 2.38 -9.93
N ASN A 504 9.25 3.33 -9.15
CA ASN A 504 9.82 4.67 -8.95
C ASN A 504 11.33 4.68 -8.67
N ALA A 505 11.81 3.78 -7.81
CA ALA A 505 13.24 3.70 -7.47
C ALA A 505 14.09 3.27 -8.67
N ALA A 506 13.63 2.27 -9.42
CA ALA A 506 14.31 1.79 -10.62
C ALA A 506 14.31 2.85 -11.73
N THR A 507 13.21 3.60 -11.89
CA THR A 507 13.14 4.71 -12.86
C THR A 507 14.17 5.80 -12.56
N VAL A 508 14.29 6.23 -11.30
CA VAL A 508 15.24 7.26 -10.91
C VAL A 508 16.68 6.80 -11.08
N LEU A 509 16.97 5.58 -10.67
CA LEU A 509 18.29 4.97 -10.81
C LEU A 509 18.78 4.93 -12.27
N LEU A 510 17.84 4.76 -13.19
CA LEU A 510 18.06 4.77 -14.63
C LEU A 510 18.26 6.19 -15.17
N MET A 511 17.44 7.14 -14.71
CA MET A 511 17.46 8.51 -15.22
C MET A 511 18.59 9.36 -14.60
N ALA A 512 19.03 9.08 -13.38
CA ALA A 512 20.06 9.84 -12.66
C ALA A 512 21.39 9.95 -13.44
N PRO A 513 22.01 8.86 -13.92
CA PRO A 513 23.20 8.95 -14.76
C PRO A 513 22.96 9.78 -16.03
N ILE A 514 21.78 9.67 -16.64
CA ILE A 514 21.43 10.41 -17.86
C ILE A 514 21.35 11.91 -17.58
N GLY A 515 20.68 12.31 -16.49
CA GLY A 515 20.57 13.70 -16.07
C GLY A 515 21.91 14.34 -15.75
N LEU A 516 22.76 13.64 -14.98
CA LEU A 516 24.14 14.08 -14.69
C LEU A 516 24.94 14.31 -15.97
N LYS A 517 24.82 13.40 -16.94
CA LYS A 517 25.56 13.50 -18.21
C LYS A 517 25.11 14.66 -19.07
N ILE A 518 23.80 14.92 -19.12
CA ILE A 518 23.26 16.07 -19.84
C ILE A 518 23.77 17.36 -19.19
N ALA A 519 23.74 17.46 -17.86
CA ALA A 519 24.23 18.63 -17.13
C ALA A 519 25.71 18.91 -17.45
N LEU A 520 26.57 17.90 -17.32
CA LEU A 520 28.00 17.99 -17.61
C LEU A 520 28.29 18.32 -19.08
N ALA A 521 27.48 17.80 -20.02
CA ALA A 521 27.68 18.05 -21.45
C ALA A 521 27.41 19.50 -21.85
N ILE A 522 26.54 20.21 -21.13
CA ILE A 522 26.21 21.61 -21.41
C ILE A 522 26.85 22.58 -20.42
N ASP A 523 27.79 22.11 -19.58
CA ASP A 523 28.43 22.88 -18.51
C ASP A 523 27.43 23.53 -17.53
N ALA A 524 26.35 22.81 -17.23
CA ALA A 524 25.34 23.21 -16.26
C ALA A 524 25.52 22.48 -14.92
N SER A 525 25.03 23.09 -13.84
CA SER A 525 24.95 22.45 -12.53
C SER A 525 24.14 21.14 -12.61
N PRO A 526 24.59 20.04 -12.00
CA PRO A 526 23.84 18.79 -11.96
C PRO A 526 22.55 18.84 -11.14
N ASP A 527 22.47 19.77 -10.18
CA ASP A 527 21.36 19.89 -9.23
C ASP A 527 19.97 20.01 -9.86
N PRO A 528 19.71 20.93 -10.82
CA PRO A 528 18.39 21.04 -11.45
C PRO A 528 17.97 19.76 -12.20
N PHE A 529 18.92 19.04 -12.79
CA PHE A 529 18.63 17.79 -13.51
C PHE A 529 18.28 16.66 -12.55
N LEU A 530 19.07 16.50 -11.49
CA LEU A 530 18.80 15.55 -10.42
C LEU A 530 17.46 15.82 -9.74
N MET A 531 17.14 17.09 -9.45
CA MET A 531 15.86 17.48 -8.85
C MET A 531 14.68 17.20 -9.80
N ALA A 532 14.82 17.47 -11.09
CA ALA A 532 13.79 17.12 -12.08
C ALA A 532 13.52 15.61 -12.13
N ILE A 533 14.56 14.77 -12.00
CA ILE A 533 14.41 13.32 -11.92
C ILE A 533 13.75 12.89 -10.61
N ALA A 534 14.15 13.47 -9.48
CA ALA A 534 13.58 13.15 -8.16
C ALA A 534 12.06 13.41 -8.13
N ILE A 535 11.64 14.58 -8.61
CA ILE A 535 10.22 14.94 -8.72
C ILE A 535 9.51 14.03 -9.72
N GLY A 536 10.11 13.80 -10.90
CA GLY A 536 9.52 12.98 -11.95
C GLY A 536 9.31 11.52 -11.53
N GLY A 537 10.30 10.94 -10.85
CA GLY A 537 10.25 9.56 -10.37
C GLY A 537 9.33 9.36 -9.16
N SER A 538 8.88 10.44 -8.54
CA SER A 538 7.91 10.42 -7.44
C SER A 538 6.47 10.65 -7.94
N ALA A 539 6.31 11.10 -9.18
CA ALA A 539 5.05 11.61 -9.72
C ALA A 539 4.29 10.58 -10.59
N ALA A 540 4.10 9.37 -10.05
CA ALA A 540 3.43 8.25 -10.71
C ALA A 540 1.89 8.34 -10.65
N PHE A 541 1.28 9.34 -11.30
CA PHE A 541 -0.17 9.60 -11.22
C PHE A 541 -1.01 8.95 -12.33
N LEU A 542 -0.36 8.49 -13.39
CA LEU A 542 -1.03 8.11 -14.63
C LEU A 542 -1.62 6.69 -14.61
N THR A 543 -1.09 5.79 -13.79
CA THR A 543 -1.56 4.39 -13.77
C THR A 543 -1.69 3.88 -12.34
N PRO A 544 -2.52 2.84 -12.12
CA PRO A 544 -2.58 2.16 -10.83
C PRO A 544 -1.30 1.41 -10.47
N ILE A 545 -0.52 0.96 -11.47
CA ILE A 545 0.66 0.12 -11.28
C ILE A 545 1.95 0.91 -11.04
N GLY A 546 1.97 2.21 -11.37
CA GLY A 546 3.16 3.04 -11.18
C GLY A 546 3.58 3.17 -9.71
N HIS A 547 2.63 3.09 -8.77
CA HIS A 547 2.96 3.08 -7.35
C HIS A 547 1.97 2.26 -6.53
N GLN A 548 2.48 1.59 -5.49
CA GLN A 548 1.69 0.72 -4.61
C GLN A 548 0.51 1.46 -3.95
N SER A 549 0.70 2.74 -3.58
CA SER A 549 -0.38 3.58 -3.05
C SER A 549 -1.59 3.66 -3.99
N ASN A 550 -1.37 3.73 -5.30
CA ASN A 550 -2.46 3.73 -6.28
C ASN A 550 -3.11 2.34 -6.38
N THR A 551 -2.30 1.27 -6.41
CA THR A 551 -2.82 -0.10 -6.46
C THR A 551 -3.71 -0.40 -5.24
N LEU A 552 -3.29 0.04 -4.05
CA LEU A 552 -4.00 -0.20 -2.79
C LEU A 552 -5.40 0.44 -2.74
N VAL A 553 -5.59 1.61 -3.36
CA VAL A 553 -6.90 2.27 -3.41
C VAL A 553 -7.78 1.80 -4.55
N MET A 554 -7.23 1.08 -5.53
CA MET A 554 -7.94 0.65 -6.72
C MET A 554 -9.17 -0.22 -6.39
N SER A 555 -8.99 -1.23 -5.53
CA SER A 555 -10.07 -2.16 -5.15
C SER A 555 -11.09 -1.51 -4.20
N PRO A 556 -10.69 -0.92 -3.04
CA PRO A 556 -11.65 -0.30 -2.12
C PRO A 556 -12.38 0.91 -2.71
N GLY A 557 -11.75 1.63 -3.65
CA GLY A 557 -12.36 2.75 -4.37
C GLY A 557 -13.15 2.36 -5.62
N GLY A 558 -13.19 1.08 -6.02
CA GLY A 558 -13.90 0.65 -7.23
C GLY A 558 -13.37 1.27 -8.53
N TYR A 559 -12.09 1.65 -8.56
CA TYR A 559 -11.47 2.30 -9.72
C TYR A 559 -11.08 1.29 -10.80
N ARG A 560 -11.18 1.71 -12.07
CA ARG A 560 -10.62 0.97 -13.21
C ARG A 560 -9.30 1.60 -13.64
N PHE A 561 -8.49 0.85 -14.39
CA PHE A 561 -7.21 1.32 -14.90
C PHE A 561 -7.32 2.68 -15.62
N GLY A 562 -8.31 2.83 -16.52
CA GLY A 562 -8.55 4.06 -17.26
C GLY A 562 -9.11 5.24 -16.46
N ASP A 563 -9.47 5.05 -15.18
CA ASP A 563 -9.95 6.17 -14.36
C ASP A 563 -8.77 7.03 -13.84
N TYR A 564 -7.55 6.48 -13.75
CA TYR A 564 -6.36 7.19 -13.26
C TYR A 564 -5.95 8.36 -14.14
N TRP A 565 -6.01 8.23 -15.47
CA TRP A 565 -5.65 9.34 -16.38
C TRP A 565 -6.54 10.57 -16.23
N LYS A 566 -7.80 10.43 -15.79
CA LYS A 566 -8.73 11.57 -15.66
C LYS A 566 -8.28 12.57 -14.62
N LEU A 567 -7.76 12.09 -13.49
CA LEU A 567 -7.21 12.94 -12.43
C LEU A 567 -5.70 13.13 -12.61
N GLY A 568 -4.99 12.07 -13.01
CA GLY A 568 -3.54 12.03 -13.09
C GLY A 568 -2.97 12.90 -14.20
N LEU A 569 -3.58 12.95 -15.39
CA LEU A 569 -3.04 13.75 -16.49
C LEU A 569 -3.09 15.27 -16.20
N PRO A 570 -4.22 15.85 -15.74
CA PRO A 570 -4.24 17.25 -15.33
C PRO A 570 -3.23 17.56 -14.21
N LEU A 571 -3.10 16.66 -13.23
CA LEU A 571 -2.15 16.84 -12.14
C LEU A 571 -0.70 16.77 -12.63
N THR A 572 -0.37 15.85 -13.53
CA THR A 572 0.95 15.73 -14.18
C THR A 572 1.32 17.01 -14.92
N ILE A 573 0.40 17.58 -15.71
CA ILE A 573 0.64 18.85 -16.42
C ILE A 573 0.89 19.98 -15.43
N LEU A 574 0.11 20.03 -14.35
CA LEU A 574 0.25 21.02 -13.29
C LEU A 574 1.61 20.91 -12.59
N ILE A 575 2.07 19.69 -12.31
CA ILE A 575 3.38 19.43 -11.72
C ILE A 575 4.48 19.94 -12.63
N ILE A 576 4.44 19.64 -13.93
CA ILE A 576 5.44 20.14 -14.88
C ILE A 576 5.46 21.67 -14.92
N ALA A 577 4.28 22.28 -14.96
CA ALA A 577 4.13 23.74 -15.01
C ALA A 577 4.66 24.46 -13.75
N VAL A 578 4.64 23.80 -12.58
CA VAL A 578 5.11 24.37 -11.31
C VAL A 578 6.56 23.98 -11.01
N ALA A 579 6.92 22.72 -11.21
CA ALA A 579 8.22 22.17 -10.87
C ALA A 579 9.32 22.82 -11.69
N ILE A 580 9.16 22.99 -13.00
CA ILE A 580 10.23 23.52 -13.86
C ILE A 580 10.63 24.95 -13.47
N PRO A 581 9.70 25.93 -13.33
CA PRO A 581 10.05 27.26 -12.85
C PRO A 581 10.69 27.26 -11.45
N MET A 582 10.17 26.44 -10.53
CA MET A 582 10.71 26.35 -9.17
C MET A 582 12.12 25.75 -9.16
N ILE A 583 12.36 24.70 -9.95
CA ILE A 583 13.69 24.10 -10.11
C ILE A 583 14.67 25.15 -10.64
N LEU A 584 14.31 25.90 -11.70
CA LEU A 584 15.19 26.92 -12.26
C LEU A 584 15.46 28.08 -11.29
N LEU A 585 14.50 28.40 -10.42
CA LEU A 585 14.63 29.49 -9.44
C LEU A 585 15.50 29.11 -8.25
N ILE A 586 15.37 27.87 -7.77
CA ILE A 586 16.08 27.38 -6.57
C ILE A 586 17.44 26.80 -6.92
N TRP A 587 17.52 26.11 -8.08
CA TRP A 587 18.70 25.43 -8.59
C TRP A 587 19.06 26.00 -9.97
N PRO A 588 19.63 27.22 -10.02
CA PRO A 588 19.98 27.83 -11.29
C PRO A 588 20.96 26.94 -12.06
N PRO A 589 20.71 26.65 -13.35
CA PRO A 589 21.55 25.74 -14.12
C PRO A 589 22.91 26.34 -14.47
N PHE A 590 23.01 27.67 -14.52
CA PHE A 590 24.25 28.40 -14.78
C PHE A 590 24.45 29.45 -13.70
N GLY A 591 25.63 29.44 -13.07
CA GLY A 591 25.98 30.38 -12.01
C GLY A 591 25.42 29.98 -10.64
N SER A 592 26.23 29.27 -9.87
CA SER A 592 26.25 29.24 -8.40
C SER A 592 27.63 28.79 -7.94
#